data_AF-A0A0S3U3I2-F1
#
_entry.id   AF-A0A0S3U3I2-F1
#
_cell.length_a   1.000
_cell.length_b   1.000
_cell.length_c   1.000
_cell.angle_alpha   90.00
_cell.angle_beta   90.00
_cell.angle_gamma   90.00
#
_symmetry.space_group_name_H-M   'P 1'
#
loop_
_entity.id
_entity.type
_entity.pdbx_description
1 polymer ?
#
loop_
_entity_poly.entity_id
_entity_poly.type
_entity_poly.pdbx_seq_one_letter_code
_entity_poly.pdbx_strand_id
1 'polypeptide(L)' 'MNSQILDEVIEQLRGMPENSQKKVLEFAKTLNHSTIRGVPGSQLLRFAGAIAPDDIALMREAIEQNSF' A
#
# COMPACT_ATOMS: atom_id res chain seq x y z
N MET A 1 10.29 -12.80 17.35
CA MET A 1 8.82 -13.03 17.28
C MET A 1 8.23 -12.55 18.58
N ASN A 2 7.22 -11.68 18.53
CA ASN A 2 6.46 -11.35 19.73
C ASN A 2 5.45 -12.49 19.97
N SER A 3 5.73 -13.35 20.94
CA SER A 3 4.93 -14.55 21.22
C SER A 3 3.49 -14.21 21.64
N GLN A 4 3.28 -13.07 22.31
CA GLN A 4 1.95 -12.63 22.76
C GLN A 4 1.00 -12.37 21.58
N ILE A 5 1.49 -11.70 20.53
CA ILE A 5 0.69 -11.40 19.33
C ILE A 5 0.32 -12.70 18.60
N LEU A 6 1.25 -13.66 18.53
CA LEU A 6 0.97 -14.95 17.87
C LEU A 6 -0.14 -15.72 18.60
N ASP A 7 -0.06 -15.77 19.93
CA ASP A 7 -1.03 -16.49 20.75
C ASP A 7 -2.43 -15.87 20.65
N GLU A 8 -2.53 -14.53 20.67
CA GLU A 8 -3.80 -13.82 20.48
C GLU A 8 -4.43 -14.10 19.10
N VAL A 9 -3.62 -14.10 18.04
CA VAL A 9 -4.09 -14.40 16.68
C VAL A 9 -4.62 -15.84 16.59
N ILE A 10 -3.94 -16.79 17.24
CA ILE A 10 -4.38 -18.19 17.27
C ILE A 10 -5.72 -18.31 18.02
N GLU A 11 -5.87 -17.66 19.17
CA GLU A 11 -7.12 -17.68 19.94
C GLU A 11 -8.30 -17.13 19.13
N GLN A 12 -8.11 -16.00 18.44
CA GLN A 12 -9.16 -15.44 17.57
C GLN A 12 -9.52 -16.39 16.43
N LEU A 13 -8.52 -17.04 15.81
CA LEU A 13 -8.76 -18.00 14.73
C LEU A 13 -9.56 -19.22 15.18
N ARG A 14 -9.33 -19.73 16.39
CA ARG A 14 -10.07 -20.91 16.92
C ARG A 14 -11.58 -20.67 16.96
N GLY A 15 -12.03 -19.45 17.24
CA GLY A 15 -13.45 -19.09 17.30
C GLY A 15 -14.10 -18.77 15.96
N MET A 16 -13.33 -18.68 14.87
CA MET A 16 -13.84 -18.27 13.56
C MET A 16 -14.44 -19.44 12.77
N PRO A 17 -15.51 -19.19 11.97
CA PRO A 17 -15.94 -20.12 10.94
C PRO A 17 -14.83 -20.40 9.91
N GLU A 18 -14.82 -21.59 9.33
CA GLU A 18 -13.78 -22.06 8.40
C GLU A 18 -13.54 -21.09 7.22
N ASN A 19 -14.61 -20.51 6.66
CA ASN A 19 -14.49 -19.54 5.57
C ASN A 19 -13.73 -18.27 5.97
N SER A 20 -13.88 -17.82 7.22
CA SER A 20 -13.14 -16.68 7.75
C SER A 20 -11.69 -17.06 8.03
N GLN A 21 -11.43 -18.25 8.57
CA GLN A 21 -10.06 -18.76 8.75
C GLN A 21 -9.28 -18.83 7.43
N LYS A 22 -9.92 -19.30 6.35
CA LYS A 22 -9.33 -19.33 4.99
C LYS A 22 -8.94 -17.94 4.50
N LYS A 23 -9.78 -16.93 4.74
CA LYS A 23 -9.48 -15.52 4.37
C LYS A 23 -8.27 -14.99 5.14
N VAL A 24 -8.19 -15.26 6.45
CA VAL A 24 -7.04 -14.84 7.27
C VAL A 24 -5.76 -15.52 6.79
N LEU A 25 -5.82 -16.80 6.45
CA LEU A 25 -4.66 -17.52 5.90
C LEU A 25 -4.16 -16.92 4.58
N GLU A 26 -5.06 -16.62 3.64
CA GLU A 26 -4.71 -15.96 2.37
C GLU A 26 -4.10 -14.56 2.60
N PHE A 27 -4.64 -13.80 3.55
CA PHE A 27 -4.10 -12.50 3.92
C PHE A 27 -2.70 -12.62 4.53
N ALA A 28 -2.49 -13.56 5.46
CA ALA A 28 -1.19 -13.80 6.08
C ALA A 28 -0.13 -14.23 5.05
N LYS A 29 -0.49 -15.10 4.09
CA LYS A 29 0.37 -15.43 2.94
C LYS A 29 0.72 -14.18 2.15
N THR A 30 -0.27 -13.35 1.85
CA THR A 30 -0.06 -12.09 1.10
C THR A 30 0.91 -11.17 1.84
N LEU A 31 0.77 -11.01 3.16
CA LEU A 31 1.70 -10.21 3.97
C LEU A 31 3.12 -10.77 3.98
N ASN A 32 3.26 -12.09 4.04
CA ASN A 32 4.57 -12.75 4.05
C ASN A 32 5.27 -12.67 2.68
N HIS A 33 4.49 -12.55 1.60
CA HIS A 33 5.00 -12.37 0.23
C HIS A 33 5.02 -10.91 -0.23
N SER A 34 4.43 -9.98 0.53
CA SER A 34 4.49 -8.56 0.24
C SER A 34 5.83 -8.01 0.73
N THR A 35 6.88 -8.18 -0.07
CA THR A 35 7.96 -7.19 -0.10
C THR A 35 7.33 -5.82 -0.32
N ILE A 36 7.73 -4.79 0.43
CA ILE A 36 7.28 -3.40 0.26
C ILE A 36 7.24 -3.11 -1.25
N ARG A 37 6.03 -3.02 -1.81
CA ARG A 37 5.85 -2.76 -3.23
C ARG A 37 5.91 -1.26 -3.42
N GLY A 38 6.99 -0.78 -4.00
CA GLY A 38 7.22 0.62 -4.26
C GLY A 38 8.65 0.86 -4.69
N VAL A 39 8.88 1.95 -5.41
CA VAL A 39 10.23 2.44 -5.71
C VAL A 39 10.66 3.30 -4.52
N PRO A 40 11.84 3.07 -3.91
CA PRO A 40 12.35 3.95 -2.86
C PRO A 40 12.32 5.41 -3.30
N GLY A 41 11.83 6.31 -2.45
CA GLY A 41 11.71 7.74 -2.80
C GLY A 41 13.04 8.37 -3.25
N SER A 42 14.16 7.87 -2.73
CA SER A 42 15.51 8.25 -3.18
C SER A 42 15.76 7.98 -4.67
N GLN A 43 15.18 6.92 -5.22
CA GLN A 43 15.28 6.63 -6.65
C GLN A 43 14.38 7.52 -7.52
N LEU A 44 13.37 8.17 -6.93
CA LEU A 44 12.49 9.10 -7.64
C LEU A 44 13.11 10.48 -7.84
N LEU A 45 14.21 10.80 -7.13
CA LEU A 45 14.91 12.09 -7.27
C LEU A 45 15.38 12.36 -8.70
N ARG A 46 15.64 11.32 -9.52
CA ARG A 46 15.96 11.47 -10.94
C ARG A 46 14.87 12.16 -11.76
N PHE A 47 13.64 12.19 -11.25
CA PHE A 47 12.50 12.85 -11.88
C PHE A 47 12.28 14.28 -11.35
N ALA A 48 13.08 14.76 -10.39
CA ALA A 48 12.98 16.13 -9.89
C ALA A 48 13.27 17.11 -11.04
N GLY A 49 12.31 17.98 -11.35
CA GLY A 49 12.43 18.91 -12.48
C GLY A 49 12.30 18.27 -13.87
N ALA A 50 11.80 17.03 -13.98
CA ALA A 50 11.61 16.37 -15.27
C ALA A 50 10.44 16.94 -16.10
N ILE A 51 9.55 17.72 -15.48
CA ILE A 51 8.45 18.39 -16.15
C ILE A 51 8.88 19.82 -16.45
N ALA A 52 8.80 20.24 -17.71
CA ALA A 52 9.14 21.60 -18.11
C ALA A 52 8.19 22.62 -17.45
N PRO A 53 8.65 23.83 -17.10
CA PRO A 53 7.80 24.85 -16.48
C PRO A 53 6.51 25.16 -17.25
N ASP A 54 6.59 25.15 -18.58
CA ASP A 54 5.43 25.40 -19.45
C ASP A 54 4.40 24.26 -19.35
N ASP A 55 4.85 23.00 -19.28
CA ASP A 55 3.97 21.85 -19.06
C ASP A 55 3.32 21.91 -17.67
N ILE A 56 4.05 22.39 -16.64
CA ILE A 56 3.49 22.61 -15.30
C ILE A 56 2.38 23.68 -15.36
N ALA A 57 2.56 24.74 -16.14
CA ALA A 57 1.56 25.79 -16.29
C ALA A 57 0.29 25.28 -17.00
N LEU A 58 0.45 24.47 -18.06
CA LEU A 58 -0.67 23.83 -18.75
C LEU A 58 -1.44 22.86 -17.85
N MET A 59 -0.74 22.05 -17.05
CA MET A 59 -1.36 21.15 -16.09
C MET A 59 -2.16 21.91 -15.02
N ARG A 60 -1.62 23.03 -14.52
CA ARG A 60 -2.32 23.91 -13.57
C ARG A 60 -3.62 24.45 -14.16
N GLU A 61 -3.54 25.03 -15.35
CA GLU A 61 -4.71 25.58 -16.03
C GLU A 61 -5.80 24.52 -16.23
N ALA A 62 -5.42 23.32 -16.67
CA ALA A 62 -6.35 22.21 -16.85
C ALA A 62 -7.03 21.74 -15.54
N ILE A 63 -6.32 21.76 -14.41
CA ILE A 63 -6.87 21.43 -13.09
C ILE A 63 -7.85 22.51 -12.62
N GLU A 64 -7.47 23.78 -12.77
CA GLU A 64 -8.27 24.93 -12.34
C GLU A 64 -9.55 25.08 -13.18
N GLN A 65 -9.49 24.79 -14.48
CA GLN A 65 -10.67 24.81 -15.38
C GLN A 65 -11.65 23.65 -15.13
N ASN A 66 -11.19 22.51 -14.58
CA ASN A 66 -12.03 21.36 -14.26
C ASN A 66 -12.49 21.30 -12.79
N SER A 67 -12.15 22.31 -11.99
CA SER A 67 -12.63 22.43 -10.61
C SER A 67 -13.98 23.18 -10.64
N PHE A 68 -15.08 22.43 -10.68
CA PHE A 68 -16.45 22.95 -10.54
C PHE A 68 -16.76 23.40 -9.12
#